data_AF-W1TL35-F1
#
_entry.id   AF-W1TL35-F1
#
_cell.length_a   1.000
_cell.length_b   1.000
_cell.length_c   1.000
_cell.angle_alpha   90.00
_cell.angle_beta   90.00
_cell.angle_gamma   90.00
#
_symmetry.space_group_name_H-M   'P 1'
#
loop_
_entity.id
_entity.type
_entity.pdbx_description
1 polymer ?
#
loop_
_entity_poly.entity_id
_entity_poly.type
_entity_poly.pdbx_seq_one_letter_code
_entity_poly.pdbx_strand_id
1 'polypeptide(L)'
;MIDEFSQSKKIELLAFFRRRFYRIVPPVIVMVLVVMPFTFLIRRDFVAGIGTQIAAVMGFVTNFDEMMTGGSYEAQFIPHLFVHNWSLAVEVHYYLLWGLAVWFLAKYCKTAGQLRGSIFLLS
;
A
#
# COMPACT_ATOMS: atom_id res chain seq x y z
N MET A 1 -4.23 18.58 3.09
CA MET A 1 -3.21 18.96 2.08
C MET A 1 -3.47 20.33 1.49
N ILE A 2 -4.55 20.54 0.72
CA ILE A 2 -4.80 21.85 0.08
C ILE A 2 -5.12 22.94 1.11
N ASP A 3 -5.90 22.62 2.15
CA ASP A 3 -6.25 23.57 3.21
C ASP A 3 -5.06 23.84 4.15
N GLU A 4 -4.21 22.84 4.40
CA GLU A 4 -2.96 22.97 5.19
C GLU A 4 -1.94 23.88 4.47
N PHE A 5 -1.81 23.76 3.15
CA PHE A 5 -0.96 24.64 2.35
C PHE A 5 -1.48 26.08 2.34
N SER A 6 -2.80 26.28 2.42
CA SER A 6 -3.43 27.60 2.48
C SER A 6 -3.14 28.35 3.79
N GLN A 7 -2.95 27.64 4.91
CA GLN A 7 -2.68 28.28 6.22
C GLN A 7 -1.19 28.37 6.55
N SER A 8 -0.38 27.38 6.19
CA SER A 8 1.01 27.27 6.67
C SER A 8 2.09 27.35 5.58
N LYS A 9 1.71 27.37 4.28
CA LYS A 9 2.61 27.19 3.12
C LYS A 9 3.51 25.94 3.19
N LYS A 10 3.25 25.01 4.11
CA LYS A 10 4.01 23.76 4.26
C LYS A 10 3.06 22.58 4.13
N ILE A 11 3.48 21.59 3.34
CA ILE A 11 2.78 20.31 3.27
C ILE A 11 3.40 19.38 4.31
N GLU A 12 2.62 19.03 5.32
CA GLU A 12 3.00 18.02 6.30
C GLU A 12 2.85 16.61 5.72
N LEU A 13 3.85 16.21 4.93
CA LEU A 13 3.92 14.89 4.30
C LEU A 13 3.85 13.76 5.34
N LEU A 14 4.48 13.96 6.50
CA LEU A 14 4.46 12.99 7.60
C LEU A 14 3.04 12.79 8.16
N ALA A 15 2.26 13.86 8.35
CA ALA A 15 0.88 13.77 8.81
C ALA A 15 -0.04 13.10 7.78
N PHE A 16 0.23 13.31 6.49
CA PHE A 16 -0.48 12.63 5.40
C PHE A 16 -0.24 11.12 5.40
N PHE A 17 1.02 10.69 5.54
CA PHE A 17 1.35 9.26 5.62
C PHE A 17 0.84 8.62 6.90
N ARG A 18 0.99 9.31 8.05
CA ARG A 18 0.51 8.81 9.35
C ARG A 18 -0.99 8.47 9.33
N ARG A 19 -1.82 9.37 8.81
CA ARG A 19 -3.28 9.17 8.72
C ARG A 19 -3.65 7.92 7.89
N ARG A 20 -2.89 7.64 6.83
CA ARG A 20 -3.12 6.47 5.97
C ARG A 20 -2.56 5.19 6.56
N PHE A 21 -1.39 5.26 7.17
CA PHE A 21 -0.77 4.13 7.85
C PHE A 21 -1.68 3.56 8.94
N TYR A 22 -2.23 4.42 9.82
CA TYR A 22 -3.18 3.98 10.85
C TYR A 22 -4.54 3.53 10.31
N ARG A 23 -4.87 3.84 9.06
CA ARG A 23 -6.08 3.34 8.41
C ARG A 23 -5.89 1.95 7.79
N ILE A 24 -4.70 1.67 7.24
CA ILE A 24 -4.44 0.47 6.45
C ILE A 24 -3.82 -0.66 7.28
N VAL A 25 -2.85 -0.33 8.14
CA VAL A 25 -2.06 -1.34 8.86
C VAL A 25 -2.87 -2.12 9.90
N PRO A 26 -3.72 -1.49 10.74
CA PRO A 26 -4.48 -2.26 11.73
C PRO A 26 -5.43 -3.30 11.12
N PRO A 27 -6.22 -2.99 10.06
CA PRO A 27 -7.02 -4.00 9.38
C PRO A 27 -6.20 -5.17 8.81
N VAL A 28 -5.04 -4.89 8.22
CA VAL A 28 -4.15 -5.93 7.66
C VAL A 28 -3.62 -6.86 8.76
N ILE A 29 -3.18 -6.29 9.89
CA ILE A 29 -2.72 -7.09 11.03
C ILE A 29 -3.84 -7.98 11.56
N VAL A 30 -5.03 -7.43 11.76
CA VAL A 30 -6.20 -8.19 12.22
C VAL A 30 -6.55 -9.30 11.23
N MET A 31 -6.55 -9.01 9.92
CA MET A 31 -6.78 -10.00 8.88
C MET A 31 -5.78 -11.16 8.97
N VAL A 32 -4.48 -10.87 9.04
CA VAL A 32 -3.44 -11.91 9.14
C VAL A 32 -3.62 -12.73 10.42
N LEU A 33 -3.84 -12.09 11.57
CA LEU A 33 -4.03 -12.77 12.85
C LEU A 33 -5.29 -13.65 12.89
N VAL A 34 -6.36 -13.24 12.21
CA VAL A 34 -7.60 -14.01 12.13
C VAL A 34 -7.47 -15.15 11.14
N VAL A 35 -6.92 -14.91 9.95
CA VAL A 35 -6.83 -15.92 8.89
C VAL A 35 -5.83 -17.02 9.23
N MET A 36 -4.70 -16.68 9.86
CA MET A 36 -3.64 -17.64 10.21
C MET A 36 -4.10 -18.87 11.03
N PRO A 37 -4.86 -18.77 12.12
CA PRO A 37 -5.32 -19.95 12.86
C PRO A 37 -6.25 -20.85 12.03
N PHE A 38 -7.03 -20.30 11.10
CA PHE A 38 -7.92 -21.10 10.26
C PHE A 38 -7.17 -21.92 9.21
N THR A 39 -5.99 -21.48 8.76
CA THR A 39 -5.20 -22.26 7.77
C THR A 39 -4.74 -23.60 8.33
N PHE A 40 -4.43 -23.65 9.62
CA PHE A 40 -4.04 -24.89 10.31
C PHE A 40 -5.19 -25.91 10.42
N LEU A 41 -6.45 -25.48 10.25
CA LEU A 41 -7.63 -26.35 10.34
C LEU A 41 -8.01 -26.99 8.99
N ILE A 42 -7.51 -26.48 7.86
CA ILE A 42 -7.98 -26.87 6.52
C ILE A 42 -7.02 -27.87 5.87
N ARG A 43 -5.87 -27.41 5.38
CA ARG A 43 -4.88 -28.24 4.66
C ARG A 43 -3.49 -27.63 4.81
N ARG A 44 -2.47 -28.49 4.98
CA ARG A 44 -1.07 -28.05 5.14
C ARG A 44 -0.49 -27.40 3.88
N ASP A 45 -1.07 -27.64 2.72
CA ASP A 45 -0.61 -27.07 1.45
C ASP A 45 -0.69 -25.53 1.44
N PHE A 46 -1.64 -24.94 2.19
CA PHE A 46 -1.77 -23.48 2.36
C PHE A 46 -0.70 -22.87 3.26
N VAL A 47 0.03 -23.68 4.03
CA VAL A 47 1.08 -23.24 4.94
C VAL A 47 2.44 -23.17 4.22
N ALA A 48 2.57 -23.85 3.08
CA ALA A 48 3.78 -23.78 2.26
C ALA A 48 4.01 -22.34 1.78
N GLY A 49 5.16 -21.75 2.13
CA GLY A 49 5.48 -20.37 1.77
C GLY A 49 4.66 -19.30 2.50
N ILE A 50 3.90 -19.63 3.55
CA ILE A 50 3.07 -18.64 4.25
C ILE A 50 3.90 -17.49 4.86
N GLY A 51 5.14 -17.77 5.27
CA GLY A 51 6.05 -16.76 5.82
C GLY A 51 6.43 -15.68 4.80
N THR A 52 6.69 -16.06 3.54
CA THR A 52 6.98 -15.08 2.47
C THR A 52 5.73 -14.30 2.11
N GLN A 53 4.56 -14.95 2.04
CA GLN A 53 3.29 -14.26 1.81
C GLN A 53 2.96 -13.24 2.90
N ILE A 54 3.14 -13.58 4.19
CA ILE A 54 2.95 -12.64 5.31
C ILE A 54 3.95 -11.49 5.22
N ALA A 55 5.22 -11.78 4.93
CA ALA A 55 6.23 -10.73 4.76
C ALA A 55 5.86 -9.78 3.61
N ALA A 56 5.36 -10.32 2.49
CA ALA A 56 4.92 -9.54 1.35
C ALA A 56 3.67 -8.69 1.67
N VAL A 57 2.71 -9.24 2.43
CA VAL A 57 1.52 -8.51 2.92
C VAL A 57 1.91 -7.38 3.85
N MET A 58 2.76 -7.65 4.85
CA MET A 58 3.21 -6.66 5.82
C MET A 58 4.10 -5.58 5.18
N GLY A 59 4.88 -5.97 4.17
CA GLY A 59 5.70 -5.07 3.38
C GLY A 59 4.92 -4.29 2.31
N PHE A 60 3.64 -4.59 2.07
CA PHE A 60 2.85 -4.06 0.96
C PHE A 60 3.50 -4.30 -0.42
N VAL A 61 4.13 -5.47 -0.59
CA VAL A 61 4.85 -5.87 -1.82
C VAL A 61 4.33 -7.20 -2.39
N THR A 62 3.09 -7.58 -2.08
CA THR A 62 2.47 -8.81 -2.60
C THR A 62 2.47 -8.87 -4.12
N ASN A 63 2.30 -7.73 -4.80
CA ASN A 63 2.42 -7.65 -6.25
C ASN A 63 3.79 -8.09 -6.77
N PHE A 64 4.89 -7.70 -6.11
CA PHE A 64 6.24 -8.12 -6.48
C PHE A 64 6.49 -9.58 -6.14
N ASP A 65 6.01 -10.04 -4.98
CA ASP A 65 6.10 -11.44 -4.56
C ASP A 65 5.41 -12.37 -5.58
N GLU A 66 4.19 -12.02 -6.00
CA GLU A 66 3.44 -12.72 -7.05
C GLU A 66 4.16 -12.72 -8.40
N MET A 67 4.80 -11.60 -8.79
CA MET A 67 5.60 -11.56 -10.02
C MET A 67 6.82 -12.50 -9.94
N MET A 68 7.41 -12.67 -8.76
CA MET A 68 8.57 -13.54 -8.57
C MET A 68 8.18 -15.02 -8.43
N THR A 69 7.06 -15.34 -7.81
CA THR A 69 6.61 -16.73 -7.59
C THR A 69 5.71 -17.26 -8.71
N GLY A 70 4.82 -16.42 -9.25
CA GLY A 70 3.85 -16.80 -10.29
C GLY A 70 4.44 -17.09 -11.68
N GLY A 71 5.75 -16.93 -11.87
CA GLY A 71 6.43 -17.24 -13.12
C GLY A 71 6.63 -18.74 -13.39
N SER A 72 6.50 -19.60 -12.39
CA SER A 72 6.67 -21.05 -12.54
C SER A 72 5.33 -21.79 -12.63
N TYR A 73 5.22 -22.75 -13.55
CA TYR A 73 4.00 -23.56 -13.75
C TYR A 73 3.58 -24.31 -12.48
N GLU A 74 4.54 -24.78 -11.69
CA GLU A 74 4.27 -25.47 -10.42
C GLU A 74 3.67 -24.53 -9.36
N ALA A 75 4.06 -23.26 -9.34
CA ALA A 75 3.53 -22.28 -8.39
C ALA A 75 2.04 -21.97 -8.62
N GLN A 76 1.51 -22.17 -9.83
CA GLN A 76 0.07 -21.98 -10.11
C GLN A 76 -0.82 -23.00 -9.38
N PHE A 77 -0.26 -24.13 -8.95
CA PHE A 77 -1.00 -25.16 -8.20
C PHE A 77 -0.92 -24.97 -6.68
N ILE A 78 -0.09 -24.05 -6.19
CA ILE A 78 0.02 -23.72 -4.77
C ILE A 78 -0.92 -22.54 -4.50
N PRO A 79 -1.98 -22.72 -3.68
CA PRO A 79 -2.92 -21.64 -3.41
C PRO A 79 -2.28 -20.55 -2.54
N HIS A 80 -2.18 -19.34 -3.09
CA HIS A 80 -1.71 -18.16 -2.37
C HIS A 80 -2.85 -17.53 -1.58
N LEU A 81 -2.74 -17.57 -0.25
CA LEU A 81 -3.82 -17.22 0.66
C LEU A 81 -4.10 -15.71 0.70
N PHE A 82 -3.05 -14.91 0.52
CA PHE A 82 -3.11 -13.46 0.61
C PHE A 82 -2.95 -12.75 -0.76
N VAL A 83 -3.15 -13.48 -1.86
CA VAL A 83 -2.99 -12.95 -3.23
C VAL A 83 -3.80 -11.68 -3.44
N HIS A 84 -5.04 -11.62 -2.93
CA HIS A 84 -5.95 -10.48 -3.10
C HIS A 84 -5.45 -9.15 -2.52
N ASN A 85 -4.41 -9.18 -1.68
CA ASN A 85 -3.79 -7.99 -1.14
C ASN A 85 -2.92 -7.23 -2.17
N TRP A 86 -2.76 -7.75 -3.39
CA TRP A 86 -2.06 -7.08 -4.49
C TRP A 86 -2.62 -5.67 -4.78
N SER A 87 -3.95 -5.51 -4.72
CA SER A 87 -4.61 -4.22 -4.95
C SER A 87 -4.30 -3.23 -3.83
N LEU A 88 -4.28 -3.70 -2.57
CA LEU A 88 -3.92 -2.91 -1.40
C LEU A 88 -2.45 -2.46 -1.43
N ALA A 89 -1.54 -3.36 -1.85
CA ALA A 89 -0.14 -3.03 -2.06
C ALA A 89 0.01 -1.88 -3.07
N VAL A 90 -0.69 -1.96 -4.21
CA VAL A 90 -0.70 -0.89 -5.22
C VAL A 90 -1.30 0.41 -4.67
N GLU A 91 -2.34 0.34 -3.85
CA GLU A 91 -2.92 1.52 -3.19
C GLU A 91 -1.90 2.24 -2.28
N VAL A 92 -1.11 1.48 -1.52
CA VAL A 92 -0.03 2.04 -0.68
C VAL A 92 1.06 2.69 -1.54
N HIS A 93 1.49 2.04 -2.62
CA HIS A 93 2.44 2.63 -3.57
C HIS A 93 1.91 3.94 -4.17
N TYR A 94 0.63 3.95 -4.58
CA TYR A 94 -0.02 5.15 -5.09
C TYR A 94 0.00 6.29 -4.07
N TYR A 95 -0.30 6.02 -2.79
CA TYR A 95 -0.24 7.06 -1.76
C TYR A 95 1.17 7.61 -1.54
N LEU A 96 2.19 6.76 -1.57
CA LEU A 96 3.60 7.18 -1.48
C LEU A 96 3.96 8.09 -2.64
N LEU A 97 3.69 7.66 -3.87
CA LEU A 97 3.98 8.41 -5.09
C LEU A 97 3.21 9.73 -5.13
N TRP A 98 1.91 9.72 -4.81
CA TRP A 98 1.07 10.91 -4.80
C TRP A 98 1.51 11.90 -3.73
N GLY A 99 1.79 11.43 -2.51
CA GLY A 99 2.28 12.28 -1.43
C GLY A 99 3.57 12.99 -1.82
N LEU A 100 4.52 12.26 -2.43
CA LEU A 100 5.78 12.82 -2.92
C LEU A 100 5.56 13.79 -4.10
N ALA A 101 4.69 13.46 -5.05
CA ALA A 101 4.37 14.32 -6.19
C ALA A 101 3.79 15.66 -5.72
N VAL A 102 2.82 15.64 -4.82
CA VAL A 102 2.20 16.84 -4.25
C VAL A 102 3.20 17.65 -3.44
N TRP A 103 4.05 17.00 -2.64
CA TRP A 103 5.12 17.66 -1.90
C TRP A 103 6.16 18.32 -2.82
N PHE A 104 6.53 17.65 -3.90
CA PHE A 104 7.44 18.19 -4.91
C PHE A 104 6.83 19.42 -5.58
N LEU A 105 5.60 19.32 -6.09
CA LEU A 105 4.87 20.45 -6.69
C LEU A 105 4.77 21.65 -5.73
N ALA A 106 4.53 21.41 -4.45
CA ALA A 106 4.44 22.47 -3.45
C ALA A 106 5.75 23.24 -3.25
N LYS A 107 6.91 22.68 -3.62
CA LYS A 107 8.18 23.43 -3.65
C LYS A 107 8.29 24.38 -4.85
N TYR A 108 7.64 24.05 -5.97
CA TYR A 108 7.69 24.86 -7.20
C TYR A 108 6.53 25.86 -7.29
N CYS A 109 5.39 25.59 -6.68
CA CYS A 109 4.23 26.48 -6.66
C CYS A 109 4.33 27.52 -5.53
N LYS A 110 4.24 28.81 -5.87
CA LYS A 110 4.30 29.91 -4.88
C LYS A 110 2.94 30.23 -4.24
N THR A 111 1.84 29.82 -4.87
CA THR A 111 0.47 30.16 -4.49
C THR A 111 -0.43 28.92 -4.47
N ALA A 112 -1.38 28.84 -3.54
CA ALA A 112 -2.32 27.72 -3.42
C ALA A 112 -3.17 27.49 -4.69
N GLY A 113 -3.47 28.55 -5.45
CA GLY A 113 -4.15 28.46 -6.74
C GLY A 113 -3.33 27.75 -7.82
N GLN A 114 -2.01 27.97 -7.87
CA GLN A 114 -1.13 27.26 -8.80
C GLN A 114 -1.02 25.77 -8.44
N LEU A 115 -0.90 25.45 -7.16
CA LEU A 115 -0.87 24.07 -6.70
C LEU A 115 -2.17 23.32 -7.05
N ARG A 116 -3.33 23.96 -6.85
CA ARG A 116 -4.65 23.40 -7.26
C ARG A 116 -4.72 23.16 -8.76
N GLY A 117 -4.26 24.11 -9.57
CA GLY A 117 -4.21 23.97 -11.04
C GLY A 117 -3.28 22.86 -11.50
N SER A 118 -2.08 22.74 -10.91
CA SER A 118 -1.14 21.66 -11.23
C SER A 118 -1.67 20.29 -10.82
N ILE A 119 -2.32 20.17 -9.66
CA ILE A 119 -2.97 18.92 -9.25
C ILE A 119 -4.07 18.53 -10.24
N PHE A 120 -4.89 19.49 -10.68
CA PHE A 120 -5.96 19.23 -11.66
C PHE A 120 -5.43 18.80 -13.03
N LEU A 121 -4.26 19.28 -13.44
CA LEU A 121 -3.60 18.84 -14.69
C LEU A 121 -2.93 17.46 -14.58
N LEU A 122 -2.64 17.01 -13.36
CA LEU A 122 -1.97 15.74 -13.08
C LEU A 122 -2.94 14.60 -12.73
N SER A 123 -4.22 14.91 -12.53
CA SER A 123 -5.30 13.98 -12.17
C SER A 123 -6.15 13.66 -13.39
#